data_AF-A0A924ST91-F1
#
_entry.id   AF-A0A924ST91-F1
#
_cell.length_a   1.000
_cell.length_b   1.000
_cell.length_c   1.000
_cell.angle_alpha   90.00
_cell.angle_beta   90.00
_cell.angle_gamma   90.00
#
_symmetry.space_group_name_H-M   'P 1'
#
loop_
_entity.id
_entity.type
_entity.pdbx_description
1 polymer ?
#
loop_
_entity_poly.entity_id
_entity_poly.type
_entity_poly.pdbx_seq_one_letter_code
_entity_poly.pdbx_strand_id
1 'polypeptide(L)'
;MTITPQRELAGVVGFFESPEVLIHGMEKVRDAKYQCFDAFTPFPVHGLEHAQGLKRSPLPFVTLFAGLTGFACAFGLQYWTSVVDWPINVAGKPLNSWPAFVPILFELTVL
;
A
#
# COMPACT_ATOMS: atom_id res chain seq x y z
N MET A 1 3.43 53.47 4.26
CA MET A 1 4.09 52.29 3.67
C MET A 1 3.24 51.07 3.97
N THR A 2 2.32 50.72 3.09
CA THR A 2 1.53 49.48 3.17
C THR A 2 2.33 48.37 2.49
N ILE A 3 2.88 47.46 3.29
CA ILE A 3 3.60 46.28 2.80
C ILE A 3 2.52 45.27 2.38
N THR A 4 2.10 45.29 1.11
CA THR A 4 1.31 44.19 0.55
C THR A 4 2.25 42.98 0.47
N PRO A 5 1.97 41.86 1.16
CA PRO A 5 2.78 40.66 1.01
C PRO A 5 2.69 40.20 -0.45
N GLN A 6 3.84 40.10 -1.12
CA GLN A 6 3.93 39.50 -2.44
C GLN A 6 3.43 38.06 -2.32
N ARG A 7 2.22 37.78 -2.81
CA ARG A 7 1.70 36.41 -2.90
C ARG A 7 2.51 35.69 -3.97
N GLU A 8 3.44 34.84 -3.54
CA GLU A 8 4.10 33.90 -4.44
C GLU A 8 3.03 32.97 -5.01
N LEU A 9 2.95 32.87 -6.34
CA LEU A 9 1.98 32.02 -7.01
C LEU A 9 2.34 30.56 -6.74
N ALA A 10 1.61 29.90 -5.85
CA ALA A 10 1.87 28.51 -5.47
C ALA A 10 1.51 27.49 -6.57
N GLY A 11 0.59 27.83 -7.48
CA GLY A 11 0.16 26.95 -8.56
C GLY A 11 -1.08 27.46 -9.29
N VAL A 12 -1.54 26.67 -10.26
CA VAL A 12 -2.76 26.91 -11.04
C VAL A 12 -3.68 25.71 -10.85
N VAL A 13 -4.98 25.96 -10.73
CA VAL A 13 -6.01 24.93 -10.60
C VAL A 13 -6.99 25.06 -11.76
N GLY A 14 -7.32 23.95 -12.41
CA GLY A 14 -8.36 23.86 -13.43
C GLY A 14 -9.57 23.09 -12.91
N PHE A 15 -10.77 23.61 -13.15
CA PHE A 15 -12.02 22.91 -12.86
C PHE A 15 -12.55 22.25 -14.13
N PHE A 16 -12.96 20.99 -14.02
CA PHE A 16 -13.46 20.19 -15.13
C PHE A 16 -14.84 19.63 -14.78
N GLU A 17 -15.78 19.70 -15.73
CA GLU A 17 -17.16 19.26 -15.53
C GLU A 17 -17.35 17.75 -15.73
N SER A 18 -16.45 17.09 -16.46
CA SER A 18 -16.52 15.66 -16.74
C SER A 18 -15.16 14.96 -16.58
N PRO A 19 -15.14 13.67 -16.18
CA PRO A 19 -13.92 12.88 -16.05
C PRO A 19 -13.14 12.73 -17.37
N GLU A 20 -13.83 12.66 -18.50
CA GLU A 20 -13.22 12.49 -19.82
C GLU A 20 -12.41 13.73 -20.21
N VAL A 21 -12.95 14.93 -19.96
CA VAL A 21 -12.24 16.19 -20.21
C VAL A 21 -11.03 16.32 -19.28
N LEU A 22 -11.17 15.88 -18.01
CA LEU A 22 -10.06 15.83 -17.07
C LEU A 22 -8.93 14.91 -17.58
N ILE A 23 -9.24 13.70 -18.03
CA ILE A 23 -8.26 12.74 -18.57
C ILE A 23 -7.47 13.37 -19.73
N HIS A 24 -8.15 13.95 -20.71
CA HIS A 24 -7.49 14.59 -21.85
C HIS A 24 -6.67 15.83 -21.45
N GLY A 25 -7.12 16.57 -20.42
CA GLY A 25 -6.34 17.65 -19.83
C GLY A 25 -5.04 17.13 -19.22
N MET A 26 -5.11 16.04 -18.45
CA MET A 26 -3.96 15.41 -17.81
C MET A 26 -2.96 14.86 -18.82
N GLU A 27 -3.41 14.23 -19.90
CA GLU A 27 -2.54 13.77 -20.99
C GLU A 27 -1.72 14.93 -21.58
N LYS A 28 -2.37 16.07 -21.85
CA LYS A 28 -1.67 17.26 -22.38
C LYS A 28 -0.64 17.83 -21.40
N VAL A 29 -0.96 17.85 -20.11
CA VAL A 29 -0.03 18.32 -19.07
C VAL A 29 1.16 17.37 -18.94
N ARG A 30 0.92 16.05 -18.96
CA ARG A 30 1.96 15.02 -18.99
C ARG A 30 2.85 15.16 -20.23
N ASP A 31 2.26 15.29 -21.41
CA ASP A 31 2.97 15.37 -22.69
C ASP A 31 3.79 16.67 -22.81
N ALA A 32 3.32 17.74 -22.15
CA ALA A 32 4.08 18.98 -21.95
C ALA A 32 5.22 18.84 -20.91
N LYS A 33 5.43 17.65 -20.34
CA LYS A 33 6.51 17.31 -19.40
C LYS A 33 6.49 18.08 -18.07
N TYR A 34 5.33 18.56 -17.65
CA TYR A 34 5.17 19.02 -16.27
C TYR A 34 5.33 17.82 -15.32
N GLN A 35 5.93 18.03 -14.14
CA GLN A 35 6.15 16.95 -13.16
C GLN A 35 5.46 17.20 -11.82
N CYS A 36 5.08 18.44 -11.53
CA CYS A 36 4.42 18.82 -10.28
C CYS A 36 2.96 19.15 -10.54
N PHE A 37 2.14 18.12 -10.73
CA PHE A 37 0.69 18.26 -10.91
C PHE A 37 -0.03 17.01 -10.40
N ASP A 38 -1.27 17.21 -9.95
CA ASP A 38 -2.12 16.13 -9.46
C ASP A 38 -3.59 16.42 -9.78
N ALA A 39 -4.41 15.38 -9.78
CA ALA A 39 -5.84 15.48 -10.04
C ALA A 39 -6.64 15.07 -8.80
N PHE A 40 -7.48 15.99 -8.32
CA PHE A 40 -8.36 15.73 -7.19
C PHE A 40 -9.75 15.34 -7.70
N THR A 41 -10.14 14.08 -7.50
CA THR A 41 -11.45 13.56 -7.92
C THR A 41 -12.23 13.03 -6.71
N PRO A 42 -13.56 13.22 -6.65
CA PRO A 42 -14.37 12.73 -5.54
C PRO A 42 -14.59 11.20 -5.57
N PHE A 43 -14.19 10.55 -6.66
CA PHE A 43 -14.26 9.11 -6.87
C PHE A 43 -13.11 8.63 -7.76
N PRO A 44 -12.81 7.32 -7.80
CA PRO A 44 -11.77 6.77 -8.66
C PRO A 44 -12.15 6.90 -10.15
N VAL A 45 -11.31 7.57 -10.93
CA VAL A 45 -11.47 7.72 -12.39
C VAL A 45 -10.56 6.71 -13.09
N HIS A 46 -11.15 5.79 -13.84
CA HIS A 46 -10.38 4.77 -14.56
C HIS A 46 -9.50 5.41 -15.64
N GLY A 47 -8.23 5.01 -15.71
CA GLY A 47 -7.28 5.53 -16.68
C GLY A 47 -6.59 6.84 -16.29
N LEU A 48 -7.01 7.50 -15.19
CA LEU A 48 -6.38 8.74 -14.71
C LEU A 48 -4.89 8.54 -14.38
N GLU A 49 -4.54 7.41 -13.76
CA GLU A 49 -3.17 7.03 -13.44
C GLU A 49 -2.28 6.95 -14.69
N HIS A 50 -2.83 6.43 -15.79
CA HIS A 50 -2.15 6.34 -17.08
C HIS A 50 -2.02 7.72 -17.75
N ALA A 51 -3.09 8.53 -17.69
CA ALA A 51 -3.10 9.90 -18.18
C ALA A 51 -2.08 10.79 -17.45
N GLN A 52 -1.92 10.60 -16.14
CA GLN A 52 -0.93 11.29 -15.31
C GLN A 52 0.49 10.72 -15.49
N GLY A 53 0.62 9.52 -16.05
CA GLY A 53 1.92 8.87 -16.26
C GLY A 53 2.54 8.32 -14.98
N LEU A 54 1.72 7.95 -14.00
CA LEU A 54 2.20 7.41 -12.73
C LEU A 54 2.85 6.05 -12.94
N LYS A 55 3.97 5.82 -12.24
CA LYS A 55 4.62 4.50 -12.20
C LYS A 55 3.81 3.57 -11.30
N ARG A 56 3.90 2.27 -11.57
CA ARG A 56 3.31 1.25 -10.69
C ARG A 56 3.87 1.36 -9.28
N SER A 57 2.97 1.30 -8.29
CA SER A 57 3.33 1.36 -6.88
C SER A 57 4.18 0.14 -6.47
N PRO A 58 5.24 0.32 -5.66
CA PRO A 58 6.00 -0.79 -5.09
C PRO A 58 5.27 -1.48 -3.94
N LEU A 59 4.12 -0.95 -3.50
CA LEU A 59 3.36 -1.44 -2.35
C LEU A 59 3.10 -2.96 -2.37
N PRO A 60 2.73 -3.60 -3.49
CA PRO A 60 2.50 -5.05 -3.52
C PRO A 60 3.72 -5.89 -3.17
N PHE A 61 4.93 -5.42 -3.52
CA PHE A 61 6.16 -6.13 -3.17
C PHE A 61 6.48 -5.96 -1.69
N VAL A 62 6.29 -4.74 -1.16
CA VAL A 62 6.50 -4.47 0.26
C VAL A 62 5.55 -5.32 1.13
N THR A 63 4.27 -5.39 0.76
CA THR A 63 3.28 -6.21 1.48
C THR A 63 3.59 -7.71 1.39
N LEU A 64 4.07 -8.20 0.25
CA LEU A 64 4.49 -9.59 0.10
C LEU A 64 5.63 -9.96 1.07
N PHE A 65 6.69 -9.14 1.13
CA PHE A 65 7.82 -9.42 2.02
C PHE A 65 7.45 -9.25 3.49
N ALA A 66 6.59 -8.30 3.83
CA ALA A 66 6.04 -8.15 5.18
C ALA A 66 5.26 -9.41 5.59
N GLY A 67 4.34 -9.89 4.74
CA GLY A 67 3.56 -11.10 5.00
C GLY A 67 4.43 -12.36 5.12
N LEU A 68 5.45 -12.53 4.27
CA LEU A 68 6.40 -13.65 4.38
C LEU A 68 7.20 -13.61 5.69
N THR A 69 7.58 -12.42 6.13
CA THR A 69 8.27 -12.22 7.41
C THR A 69 7.34 -12.59 8.58
N GLY A 70 6.10 -12.12 8.54
CA GLY A 70 5.07 -12.47 9.52
C GLY A 70 4.83 -13.98 9.61
N PHE A 71 4.69 -14.65 8.46
CA PHE A 71 4.58 -16.12 8.39
C PHE A 71 5.78 -16.84 9.01
N ALA A 72 7.00 -16.42 8.67
CA ALA A 72 8.23 -17.02 9.19
C ALA A 72 8.37 -16.82 10.70
N CYS A 73 8.06 -15.62 11.21
CA CYS A 73 8.05 -15.32 12.64
C CYS A 73 7.01 -16.16 13.39
N ALA A 74 5.79 -16.26 12.86
CA ALA A 74 4.72 -17.04 13.45
C ALA A 74 5.05 -18.53 13.53
N PHE A 75 5.57 -19.10 12.44
CA PHE A 75 5.98 -20.50 12.42
C PHE A 75 7.18 -20.75 13.34
N GLY A 76 8.20 -19.89 13.26
CA GLY A 76 9.41 -19.97 14.08
C GLY A 76 9.09 -19.93 15.57
N LEU A 77 8.25 -18.99 16.02
CA LEU A 77 7.89 -18.85 17.43
C LEU A 77 7.09 -20.06 17.93
N GLN A 78 6.10 -20.53 17.17
CA GLN A 78 5.26 -21.66 17.59
C GLN A 78 6.06 -22.97 17.62
N TYR A 79 6.90 -23.19 16.61
CA TYR A 79 7.79 -24.34 16.58
C TYR A 79 8.80 -24.31 17.74
N TRP A 80 9.45 -23.16 17.94
CA TRP A 80 10.44 -22.99 19.02
C TRP A 80 9.83 -23.30 20.39
N THR A 81 8.71 -22.66 20.72
CA THR A 81 8.07 -22.83 22.04
C THR A 81 7.49 -24.24 22.24
N SER A 82 6.88 -24.83 21.22
CA SER A 82 6.17 -26.12 21.34
C SER A 82 7.08 -27.34 21.23
N VAL A 83 8.22 -27.23 20.52
CA VAL A 83 9.10 -28.37 20.20
C VAL A 83 10.45 -28.29 20.89
N VAL A 84 11.03 -27.08 21.01
CA VAL A 84 12.43 -26.91 21.46
C VAL A 84 12.49 -26.46 22.91
N ASP A 85 11.86 -25.34 23.24
CA ASP A 85 12.01 -24.68 24.54
C ASP A 85 11.25 -25.42 25.65
N TRP A 86 9.96 -25.68 25.44
CA TRP A 86 9.10 -26.28 26.46
C TRP A 86 8.09 -27.29 25.88
N PRO A 87 8.54 -28.51 25.52
CA PRO A 87 7.69 -29.52 24.91
C PRO A 87 6.68 -30.10 25.93
N ILE A 88 5.45 -29.60 25.90
CA ILE A 88 4.33 -30.12 26.70
C ILE A 88 3.52 -31.12 25.88
N ASN A 89 3.27 -32.30 26.46
CA ASN A 89 2.26 -33.21 25.94
C ASN A 89 0.85 -32.69 26.26
N VAL A 90 0.20 -32.06 25.27
CA VAL A 90 -1.20 -31.62 25.36
C VAL A 90 -2.09 -32.65 24.65
N ALA A 91 -2.85 -33.42 25.44
CA ALA A 91 -3.84 -34.38 24.95
C ALA A 91 -3.28 -35.45 23.97
N GLY A 92 -2.01 -35.84 24.12
CA GLY A 92 -1.37 -36.86 23.28
C GLY A 92 -1.04 -36.42 21.86
N LYS A 93 -1.19 -35.13 21.54
CA LYS A 93 -0.91 -34.60 20.20
C LYS A 93 0.60 -34.53 19.94
N PRO A 94 1.04 -34.63 18.67
CA PRO A 94 2.44 -34.38 18.31
C PRO A 94 2.88 -32.99 18.75
N LEU A 95 4.11 -32.86 19.25
CA LEU A 95 4.69 -31.56 19.65
C LEU A 95 4.69 -30.56 18.48
N ASN A 96 4.96 -31.04 17.26
CA ASN A 96 4.78 -30.27 16.04
C ASN A 96 3.36 -30.44 15.47
N SER A 97 2.37 -29.85 16.13
CA SER A 97 0.96 -29.85 15.68
C SER A 97 0.70 -28.75 14.65
N TRP A 98 1.34 -28.84 13.48
CA TRP A 98 1.24 -27.81 12.42
C TRP A 98 -0.19 -27.40 12.02
N PRO A 99 -1.23 -28.26 12.03
CA PRO A 99 -2.60 -27.82 11.73
C PRO A 99 -3.17 -26.88 12.80
N ALA A 100 -2.75 -27.04 14.05
CA ALA A 100 -3.17 -26.18 15.15
C ALA A 100 -2.50 -24.80 15.08
N PHE A 101 -1.38 -24.67 14.37
CA PHE A 101 -0.65 -23.41 14.20
C PHE A 101 -1.26 -22.51 13.11
N VAL A 102 -2.08 -23.08 12.20
CA VAL A 102 -2.63 -22.39 11.03
C VAL A 102 -3.37 -21.08 11.37
N PRO A 103 -4.25 -21.00 12.39
CA PRO A 103 -4.91 -19.74 12.73
C PRO A 103 -3.92 -18.63 13.06
N ILE A 104 -2.89 -18.92 13.85
CA ILE A 104 -1.86 -17.92 14.22
C ILE A 104 -0.96 -17.57 13.04
N LEU A 105 -0.61 -18.57 12.21
CA LEU A 105 0.14 -18.33 10.97
C LEU A 105 -0.61 -17.38 10.04
N PHE A 106 -1.93 -17.57 9.89
CA PHE A 106 -2.78 -16.72 9.07
C PHE A 106 -2.82 -15.29 9.62
N GLU A 107 -3.14 -15.11 10.89
CA GLU A 107 -3.26 -13.78 11.51
C GLU A 107 -1.95 -12.99 11.39
N LEU A 108 -0.80 -13.57 11.72
CA LEU A 108 0.49 -12.86 11.60
C LEU A 108 0.94 -12.62 10.15
N THR A 109 0.35 -13.30 9.17
CA THR A 109 0.63 -13.03 7.74
C THR A 109 -0.22 -11.87 7.21
N VAL A 110 -1.40 -11.63 7.80
CA VAL A 110 -2.41 -10.68 7.31
C VAL A 110 -2.41 -9.35 8.09
N LEU A 111 -2.09 -9.38 9.38
CA LEU A 111 -2.05 -8.23 10.29
C LEU A 111 -0.86 -7.30 9.98
#